data_AF-A0A656JV23-F1
#
_entry.id   AF-A0A656JV23-F1
#
_cell.length_a   1.000
_cell.length_b   1.000
_cell.length_c   1.000
_cell.angle_alpha   90.00
_cell.angle_beta   90.00
_cell.angle_gamma   90.00
#
_symmetry.space_group_name_H-M   'P 1'
#
loop_
_entity.id
_entity.type
_entity.pdbx_description
1 polymer ?
#
loop_
_entity_poly.entity_id
_entity_poly.type
_entity_poly.pdbx_seq_one_letter_code
_entity_poly.pdbx_strand_id
1 'polypeptide(L)'
;MPLQGHSRRYVSPVIQLRQNLDLYANVRPVTDMTGDNRFRFVVIRENTEGLYAGLDFGRIPDALVPLLEAREALGAAWQRTGQENATVTLRLQTRRGLTRIFEYAFDYARNNNFSRVTFVDKPMVLRHSSAFARLIFEEIAQRYPDITGAIENVDAVALWMVQRPERFGVIVAENMFGDILSDLGAGVMGGLGFAPSGNFGNSGAYFEPVHGSAPAHAGLNKANPSAMFLAIAMMLEHLGFPAQSDCITRAVSLVSRSAVRTYDMGGSHTTRQVGEAIVRQCVELQGLSVDGLERSRSAQGERHVSAL
;
A
#
# COMPACT_ATOMS: atom_id res chain seq x y z
N MET A 1 18.66 1.64 18.42
CA MET A 1 17.84 2.74 17.86
C MET A 1 18.73 3.97 17.77
N PRO A 2 18.79 4.74 16.66
CA PRO A 2 19.80 5.79 16.42
C PRO A 2 19.78 7.00 17.40
N LEU A 3 18.94 6.98 18.44
CA LEU A 3 18.86 8.02 19.48
C LEU A 3 19.05 7.48 20.91
N GLN A 4 19.51 6.24 21.09
CA GLN A 4 19.85 5.75 22.43
C GLN A 4 20.96 6.64 23.05
N GLY A 5 20.67 7.23 24.22
CA GLY A 5 21.61 8.05 24.98
C GLY A 5 21.57 9.56 24.70
N HIS A 6 20.67 10.05 23.84
CA HIS A 6 20.47 11.49 23.62
C HIS A 6 19.08 11.90 24.10
N SER A 7 18.95 13.04 24.79
CA SER A 7 17.68 13.65 25.25
C SER A 7 16.83 14.21 24.10
N ARG A 8 16.83 13.56 22.94
CA ARG A 8 16.10 13.96 21.74
C ARG A 8 14.92 13.03 21.53
N ARG A 9 13.72 13.60 21.41
CA ARG A 9 12.50 12.87 21.05
C ARG A 9 12.65 12.34 19.62
N TYR A 10 12.54 11.02 19.42
CA TYR A 10 12.47 10.45 18.08
C TYR A 10 11.21 10.94 17.39
N VAL A 11 11.37 11.40 16.15
CA VAL A 11 10.24 11.64 15.25
C VAL A 11 10.57 10.96 13.93
N SER A 12 9.61 10.20 13.40
CA SER A 12 9.80 9.49 12.13
C SER A 12 9.85 10.52 10.97
N PRO A 13 10.95 10.56 10.19
CA PRO A 13 11.05 11.46 9.04
C PRO A 13 9.95 11.18 8.00
N VAL A 14 9.57 9.91 7.82
CA VAL A 14 8.53 9.49 6.89
C VAL A 14 7.15 10.01 7.32
N ILE A 15 6.85 9.93 8.63
CA ILE A 15 5.58 10.48 9.16
C ILE A 15 5.55 12.00 8.99
N GLN A 16 6.67 12.70 9.28
CA GLN A 16 6.74 14.14 9.08
C GLN A 16 6.53 14.54 7.62
N LEU A 17 7.17 13.84 6.67
CA LEU A 17 6.97 14.10 5.24
C LEU A 17 5.50 13.95 4.84
N ARG A 18 4.85 12.86 5.25
CA ARG A 18 3.44 12.59 4.93
C ARG A 18 2.51 13.65 5.52
N GLN A 19 2.72 14.04 6.78
CA GLN A 19 1.90 15.04 7.46
C GLN A 19 2.12 16.44 6.89
N ASN A 20 3.37 16.87 6.72
CA ASN A 20 3.71 18.22 6.28
C ASN A 20 3.32 18.48 4.81
N LEU A 21 3.29 17.44 3.99
CA LEU A 21 2.88 17.52 2.57
C LEU A 21 1.41 17.11 2.36
N ASP A 22 0.65 16.82 3.42
CA ASP A 22 -0.75 16.34 3.38
C ASP A 22 -0.94 15.15 2.40
N LEU A 23 -0.02 14.19 2.44
CA LEU A 23 -0.05 12.98 1.60
C LEU A 23 -1.00 11.94 2.20
N TYR A 24 -2.29 12.17 2.02
CA TYR A 24 -3.36 11.47 2.74
C TYR A 24 -3.71 10.07 2.25
N ALA A 25 -3.36 9.73 1.01
CA ALA A 25 -3.63 8.41 0.44
C ALA A 25 -2.32 7.64 0.24
N ASN A 26 -2.09 6.59 1.02
CA ASN A 26 -0.99 5.66 0.78
C ASN A 26 -1.51 4.47 -0.04
N VAL A 27 -1.03 4.33 -1.27
CA VAL A 27 -1.43 3.33 -2.25
C VAL A 27 -0.37 2.25 -2.31
N ARG A 28 -0.77 1.01 -2.07
CA ARG A 28 0.09 -0.19 -2.06
C ARG A 28 -0.49 -1.25 -2.98
N PRO A 29 -0.06 -1.28 -4.26
CA PRO A 29 -0.47 -2.32 -5.22
C PRO A 29 0.00 -3.70 -4.78
N VAL A 30 -0.86 -4.70 -4.99
CA VAL A 30 -0.60 -6.11 -4.66
C VAL A 30 -0.96 -6.96 -5.87
N THR A 31 0.06 -7.50 -6.52
CA THR A 31 -0.07 -8.30 -7.76
C THR A 31 0.76 -9.58 -7.61
N ASP A 32 0.31 -10.68 -8.21
CA ASP A 32 1.04 -11.96 -8.16
C ASP A 32 2.39 -11.88 -8.91
N MET A 33 3.48 -11.56 -8.19
CA MET A 33 4.80 -11.33 -8.77
C MET A 33 5.54 -12.63 -9.10
N THR A 34 5.22 -13.72 -8.41
CA THR A 34 5.97 -14.99 -8.51
C THR A 34 5.16 -16.11 -9.15
N GLY A 35 3.83 -16.00 -9.21
CA GLY A 35 2.92 -16.92 -9.89
C GLY A 35 2.45 -16.39 -11.25
N ASP A 36 1.33 -16.92 -11.74
CA ASP A 36 0.82 -16.72 -13.11
C ASP A 36 -0.12 -15.51 -13.24
N ASN A 37 0.17 -14.40 -12.55
CA ASN A 37 -0.71 -13.21 -12.51
C ASN A 37 -2.12 -13.52 -12.00
N ARG A 38 -2.26 -14.39 -10.98
CA ARG A 38 -3.56 -14.91 -10.53
C ARG A 38 -4.47 -13.85 -9.92
N PHE A 39 -3.90 -12.76 -9.39
CA PHE A 39 -4.64 -11.70 -8.75
C PHE A 39 -3.94 -10.35 -8.94
N ARG A 40 -4.74 -9.29 -8.85
CA ARG A 40 -4.31 -7.90 -8.79
C ARG A 40 -5.32 -7.14 -7.95
N PHE A 41 -4.86 -6.53 -6.87
CA PHE A 41 -5.64 -5.62 -6.05
C PHE A 41 -4.74 -4.52 -5.49
N VAL A 42 -5.32 -3.57 -4.78
CA VAL A 42 -4.57 -2.47 -4.14
C VAL A 42 -5.12 -2.22 -2.76
N VAL A 43 -4.23 -1.90 -1.81
CA VAL A 43 -4.61 -1.37 -0.50
C VAL A 43 -4.37 0.14 -0.51
N ILE A 44 -5.44 0.90 -0.30
CA ILE A 44 -5.44 2.34 -0.15
C ILE A 44 -5.68 2.67 1.32
N ARG A 45 -4.62 3.14 1.97
CA ARG A 45 -4.57 3.45 3.40
C ARG A 45 -4.74 4.95 3.60
N GLU A 46 -5.70 5.32 4.45
CA GLU A 46 -5.77 6.68 5.00
C GLU A 46 -4.50 6.94 5.84
N ASN A 47 -3.78 8.02 5.53
CA ASN A 47 -2.38 8.18 5.95
C ASN A 47 -2.15 9.37 6.89
N THR A 48 -3.20 10.05 7.35
CA THR A 48 -3.09 11.25 8.22
C THR A 48 -3.74 11.12 9.59
N GLU A 49 -4.76 10.29 9.75
CA GLU A 49 -5.56 10.15 10.97
C GLU A 49 -5.54 8.68 11.46
N GLY A 50 -6.63 8.23 12.09
CA GLY A 50 -6.76 6.90 12.66
C GLY A 50 -6.02 6.77 13.99
N LEU A 51 -5.52 5.57 14.27
CA LEU A 51 -4.69 5.31 15.46
C LEU A 51 -3.27 5.89 15.34
N TYR A 52 -2.88 6.34 14.14
CA TYR A 52 -1.57 6.94 13.87
C TYR A 52 -1.60 8.47 14.02
N ALA A 53 -2.72 9.05 14.47
CA ALA A 53 -2.87 10.48 14.73
C ALA A 53 -1.98 11.01 15.89
N GLY A 54 -1.17 10.15 16.52
CA GLY A 54 -0.28 10.52 17.62
C GLY A 54 -0.98 10.70 18.98
N LEU A 55 -2.24 10.28 19.08
CA LEU A 55 -3.01 10.28 20.32
C LEU A 55 -2.79 8.97 21.08
N ASP A 56 -1.52 8.71 21.41
CA ASP A 56 -1.06 7.54 22.16
C ASP A 56 -0.33 7.99 23.43
N PHE A 57 -0.91 7.68 24.58
CA PHE A 57 -0.49 8.24 25.86
C PHE A 57 0.04 7.14 26.78
N GLY A 58 1.31 7.28 27.18
CA GLY A 58 2.00 6.35 28.09
C GLY A 58 1.45 6.31 29.52
N ARG A 59 0.50 7.19 29.85
CA ARG A 59 -0.37 7.13 31.02
C ARG A 59 -1.74 7.70 30.67
N ILE A 60 -2.76 7.46 31.50
CA ILE A 60 -4.05 8.14 31.34
C ILE A 60 -3.86 9.66 31.55
N PRO A 61 -4.21 10.52 30.58
CA PRO A 61 -4.23 11.96 30.78
C PRO A 61 -5.32 12.36 31.78
N ASP A 62 -5.01 13.32 32.66
CA ASP A 62 -5.94 13.82 33.69
C ASP A 62 -7.29 14.25 33.10
N ALA A 63 -7.27 14.83 31.89
CA ALA A 63 -8.46 15.27 31.17
C ALA A 63 -9.43 14.13 30.76
N LEU A 64 -8.95 12.88 30.70
CA LEU A 64 -9.78 11.70 30.36
C LEU A 64 -10.31 10.99 31.61
N VAL A 65 -9.82 11.31 32.80
CA VAL A 65 -10.22 10.64 34.06
C VAL A 65 -11.73 10.72 34.28
N PRO A 66 -12.41 11.89 34.16
CA PRO A 66 -13.85 11.96 34.41
C PRO A 66 -14.66 11.08 33.45
N LEU A 67 -14.22 10.96 32.19
CA LEU A 67 -14.86 10.10 31.19
C LEU A 67 -14.73 8.63 31.57
N LEU A 68 -13.57 8.20 32.07
CA LEU A 68 -13.32 6.83 32.50
C LEU A 68 -14.12 6.49 33.75
N GLU A 69 -14.13 7.37 34.75
CA GLU A 69 -14.90 7.20 35.99
C GLU A 69 -16.40 7.06 35.73
N ALA A 70 -16.94 7.86 34.80
CA ALA A 70 -18.33 7.73 34.38
C ALA A 70 -18.63 6.36 33.76
N ARG A 71 -17.67 5.75 33.02
CA ARG A 71 -17.84 4.41 32.44
C ARG A 71 -17.70 3.31 33.48
N GLU A 72 -16.78 3.46 34.43
CA GLU A 72 -16.62 2.54 35.57
C GLU A 72 -17.90 2.48 36.41
N ALA A 73 -18.49 3.64 36.70
CA ALA A 73 -19.76 3.73 37.43
C ALA A 73 -20.93 3.06 36.69
N LEU A 74 -20.85 2.95 35.36
CA LEU A 74 -21.83 2.23 34.52
C LEU A 74 -21.48 0.75 34.33
N GLY A 75 -20.50 0.21 35.06
CA GLY A 75 -20.14 -1.21 35.02
C GLY A 75 -19.26 -1.58 33.84
N ALA A 76 -18.25 -0.75 33.52
CA ALA A 76 -17.23 -1.10 32.55
C ALA A 76 -16.63 -2.50 32.83
N ALA A 77 -16.40 -3.29 31.77
CA ALA A 77 -15.89 -4.66 31.88
C ALA A 77 -14.40 -4.72 32.27
N TRP A 78 -13.69 -3.59 32.26
CA TRP A 78 -12.28 -3.46 32.60
C TRP A 78 -12.12 -2.81 33.98
N GLN A 79 -11.01 -3.11 34.65
CA GLN A 79 -10.63 -2.52 35.94
C GLN A 79 -9.25 -1.88 35.80
N ARG A 80 -9.09 -0.62 36.22
CA ARG A 80 -7.78 0.03 36.28
C ARG A 80 -7.31 0.15 37.73
N THR A 81 -6.01 -0.06 37.97
CA THR A 81 -5.36 0.09 39.29
C THR A 81 -4.60 1.41 39.36
N GLY A 82 -5.30 2.53 39.15
CA GLY A 82 -4.71 3.87 39.13
C GLY A 82 -4.34 4.37 37.74
N GLN A 83 -4.06 5.67 37.64
CA GLN A 83 -3.85 6.37 36.36
C GLN A 83 -2.49 6.07 35.71
N GLU A 84 -1.47 5.83 36.52
CA GLU A 84 -0.09 5.53 36.08
C GLU A 84 0.09 4.06 35.66
N ASN A 85 -0.86 3.18 35.99
CA ASN A 85 -0.82 1.75 35.68
C ASN A 85 -1.66 1.38 34.44
N ALA A 86 -2.04 2.39 33.64
CA ALA A 86 -2.83 2.20 32.43
C ALA A 86 -2.46 3.24 31.37
N THR A 87 -2.58 2.85 30.10
CA THR A 87 -2.37 3.72 28.94
C THR A 87 -3.67 3.92 28.19
N VAL A 88 -3.73 4.97 27.37
CA VAL A 88 -4.88 5.25 26.50
C VAL A 88 -4.39 5.60 25.11
N THR A 89 -5.06 5.05 24.10
CA THR A 89 -4.87 5.40 22.70
C THR A 89 -6.23 5.79 22.11
N LEU A 90 -6.27 6.87 21.33
CA LEU A 90 -7.50 7.37 20.70
C LEU A 90 -7.44 7.23 19.19
N ARG A 91 -8.50 6.66 18.59
CA ARG A 91 -8.72 6.64 17.14
C ARG A 91 -9.43 7.93 16.73
N LEU A 92 -8.72 8.83 16.05
CA LEU A 92 -9.32 10.05 15.48
C LEU A 92 -9.73 9.80 14.03
N GLN A 93 -10.95 10.19 13.67
CA GLN A 93 -11.44 10.16 12.29
C GLN A 93 -12.30 11.39 12.03
N THR A 94 -12.03 12.11 10.95
CA THR A 94 -12.80 13.28 10.54
C THR A 94 -13.59 13.00 9.27
N ARG A 95 -14.69 13.73 9.09
CA ARG A 95 -15.45 13.66 7.83
C ARG A 95 -14.59 14.03 6.63
N ARG A 96 -13.73 15.04 6.77
CA ARG A 96 -12.80 15.48 5.71
C ARG A 96 -11.85 14.34 5.31
N GLY A 97 -11.18 13.72 6.29
CA GLY A 97 -10.22 12.64 6.06
C GLY A 97 -10.86 11.43 5.39
N LEU A 98 -12.04 11.02 5.87
CA LEU A 98 -12.77 9.89 5.30
C LEU A 98 -13.36 10.18 3.91
N THR A 99 -13.88 11.38 3.68
CA THR A 99 -14.45 11.76 2.37
C THR A 99 -13.38 11.68 1.28
N ARG A 100 -12.22 12.32 1.50
CA ARG A 100 -11.15 12.35 0.49
C ARG A 100 -10.54 10.98 0.21
N ILE A 101 -10.37 10.12 1.22
CA ILE A 101 -9.78 8.79 1.00
C ILE A 101 -10.75 7.86 0.27
N PHE A 102 -12.06 7.96 0.54
CA PHE A 102 -13.07 7.20 -0.18
C PHE A 102 -13.21 7.70 -1.63
N GLU A 103 -13.26 9.02 -1.86
CA GLU A 103 -13.20 9.62 -3.20
C GLU A 103 -12.00 9.11 -3.99
N TYR A 104 -10.81 9.24 -3.40
CA TYR A 104 -9.57 8.76 -4.00
C TYR A 104 -9.64 7.26 -4.33
N ALA A 105 -10.20 6.43 -3.45
CA ALA A 105 -10.31 4.99 -3.68
C ALA A 105 -11.25 4.64 -4.84
N PHE A 106 -12.38 5.33 -4.95
CA PHE A 106 -13.31 5.13 -6.05
C PHE A 106 -12.78 5.68 -7.38
N ASP A 107 -12.14 6.85 -7.38
CA ASP A 107 -11.46 7.40 -8.57
C ASP A 107 -10.32 6.49 -9.03
N TYR A 108 -9.51 5.99 -8.08
CA TYR A 108 -8.46 5.03 -8.37
C TYR A 108 -9.03 3.75 -8.99
N ALA A 109 -10.14 3.23 -8.44
CA ALA A 109 -10.81 2.07 -8.99
C ALA A 109 -11.22 2.29 -10.46
N ARG A 110 -11.88 3.42 -10.76
CA ARG A 110 -12.29 3.76 -12.13
C ARG A 110 -11.11 3.87 -13.08
N ASN A 111 -10.08 4.63 -12.69
CA ASN A 111 -8.92 4.90 -13.54
C ASN A 111 -8.05 3.65 -13.78
N ASN A 112 -8.15 2.64 -12.90
CA ASN A 112 -7.35 1.42 -12.97
C ASN A 112 -8.15 0.17 -13.33
N ASN A 113 -9.37 0.36 -13.87
CA ASN A 113 -10.28 -0.69 -14.31
C ASN A 113 -10.63 -1.73 -13.23
N PHE A 114 -10.81 -1.27 -11.99
CA PHE A 114 -11.38 -2.08 -10.91
C PHE A 114 -12.88 -1.85 -10.81
N SER A 115 -13.64 -2.93 -10.63
CA SER A 115 -15.10 -2.90 -10.51
C SER A 115 -15.60 -2.90 -9.05
N ARG A 116 -14.68 -2.91 -8.07
CA ARG A 116 -15.02 -3.03 -6.64
C ARG A 116 -14.11 -2.20 -5.76
N VAL A 117 -14.72 -1.48 -4.81
CA VAL A 117 -14.06 -0.84 -3.66
C VAL A 117 -14.61 -1.46 -2.38
N THR A 118 -13.73 -1.98 -1.54
CA THR A 118 -14.10 -2.60 -0.25
C THR A 118 -13.55 -1.75 0.89
N PHE A 119 -14.43 -1.05 1.62
CA PHE A 119 -14.07 -0.39 2.87
C PHE A 119 -13.92 -1.42 3.99
N VAL A 120 -12.75 -1.42 4.62
CA VAL A 120 -12.42 -2.37 5.68
C VAL A 120 -12.46 -1.70 7.04
N ASP A 121 -13.19 -2.32 7.97
CA ASP A 121 -13.35 -1.79 9.32
C ASP A 121 -13.66 -2.90 10.36
N LYS A 122 -13.92 -2.52 11.61
CA LYS A 122 -14.30 -3.42 12.70
C LYS A 122 -15.60 -2.99 13.40
N PRO A 123 -16.75 -2.92 12.71
CA PRO A 123 -17.96 -2.25 13.21
C PRO A 123 -18.55 -2.84 14.50
N MET A 124 -18.38 -4.14 14.74
CA MET A 124 -18.89 -4.78 15.97
C MET A 124 -18.11 -4.36 17.23
N VAL A 125 -16.85 -3.97 17.06
CA VAL A 125 -15.96 -3.52 18.14
C VAL A 125 -15.96 -2.00 18.21
N LEU A 126 -15.73 -1.33 17.08
CA LEU A 126 -15.58 0.12 16.95
C LEU A 126 -16.90 0.81 16.59
N ARG A 127 -17.98 0.45 17.29
CA ARG A 127 -19.39 0.73 16.90
C ARG A 127 -19.65 2.17 16.43
N HIS A 128 -19.26 3.17 17.22
CA HIS A 128 -19.59 4.57 16.92
C HIS A 128 -18.74 5.15 15.78
N SER A 129 -17.43 4.94 15.81
CA SER A 129 -16.53 5.46 14.76
C SER A 129 -16.74 4.72 13.43
N SER A 130 -17.05 3.42 13.47
CA SER A 130 -17.45 2.66 12.30
C SER A 130 -18.81 3.06 11.72
N ALA A 131 -19.81 3.35 12.55
CA ALA A 131 -21.09 3.88 12.06
C ALA A 131 -20.90 5.24 11.37
N PHE A 132 -20.07 6.11 11.95
CA PHE A 132 -19.72 7.40 11.34
C PHE A 132 -19.03 7.22 9.97
N ALA A 133 -18.02 6.34 9.88
CA ALA A 133 -17.31 6.09 8.64
C ALA A 133 -18.18 5.40 7.57
N ARG A 134 -19.05 4.48 7.98
CA ARG A 134 -20.03 3.81 7.10
C ARG A 134 -20.92 4.82 6.38
N LEU A 135 -21.51 5.76 7.12
CA LEU A 135 -22.42 6.76 6.54
C LEU A 135 -21.73 7.56 5.43
N ILE A 136 -20.48 7.97 5.67
CA ILE A 136 -19.68 8.70 4.69
C ILE A 136 -19.36 7.78 3.50
N PHE A 137 -18.90 6.55 3.73
CA PHE A 137 -18.59 5.61 2.64
C PHE A 137 -19.80 5.37 1.72
N GLU A 138 -20.98 5.13 2.30
CA GLU A 138 -22.22 4.90 1.55
C GLU A 138 -22.66 6.13 0.76
N GLU A 139 -22.51 7.33 1.33
CA GLU A 139 -22.74 8.62 0.64
C GLU A 139 -21.82 8.78 -0.57
N ILE A 140 -20.52 8.50 -0.41
CA ILE A 140 -19.55 8.57 -1.50
C ILE A 140 -19.84 7.52 -2.57
N ALA A 141 -20.12 6.28 -2.18
CA ALA A 141 -20.37 5.17 -3.10
C ALA A 141 -21.55 5.41 -4.05
N GLN A 142 -22.58 6.15 -3.62
CA GLN A 142 -23.73 6.53 -4.47
C GLN A 142 -23.32 7.37 -5.69
N ARG A 143 -22.17 8.06 -5.64
CA ARG A 143 -21.65 8.86 -6.76
C ARG A 143 -20.88 8.02 -7.79
N TYR A 144 -20.70 6.72 -7.54
CA TYR A 144 -19.94 5.78 -8.38
C TYR A 144 -20.79 4.53 -8.67
N PRO A 145 -21.94 4.65 -9.37
CA PRO A 145 -22.86 3.53 -9.60
C PRO A 145 -22.27 2.40 -10.45
N ASP A 146 -21.18 2.67 -11.17
CA ASP A 146 -20.39 1.71 -11.96
C ASP A 146 -19.45 0.83 -11.11
N ILE A 147 -19.25 1.16 -9.83
CA ILE A 147 -18.30 0.48 -8.94
C ILE A 147 -19.04 -0.12 -7.75
N THR A 148 -18.82 -1.41 -7.50
CA THR A 148 -19.39 -2.09 -6.34
C THR A 148 -18.71 -1.59 -5.06
N GLY A 149 -19.43 -0.79 -4.26
CA GLY A 149 -19.03 -0.44 -2.90
C GLY A 149 -19.42 -1.53 -1.90
N ALA A 150 -18.46 -2.04 -1.14
CA ALA A 150 -18.69 -3.03 -0.09
C ALA A 150 -18.04 -2.61 1.23
N ILE A 151 -18.61 -3.04 2.35
CA ILE A 151 -18.01 -2.88 3.68
C ILE A 151 -17.77 -4.27 4.26
N GLU A 152 -16.52 -4.59 4.59
CA GLU A 152 -16.15 -5.91 5.13
C GLU A 152 -15.33 -5.77 6.43
N ASN A 153 -15.40 -6.82 7.25
CA ASN A 153 -14.66 -6.87 8.51
C ASN A 153 -13.17 -7.17 8.25
N VAL A 154 -12.27 -6.47 8.92
CA VAL A 154 -10.81 -6.59 8.75
C VAL A 154 -10.29 -8.02 8.90
N ASP A 155 -10.88 -8.83 9.78
CA ASP A 155 -10.48 -10.24 9.96
C ASP A 155 -10.87 -11.11 8.76
N ALA A 156 -12.09 -10.94 8.25
CA ALA A 156 -12.58 -11.63 7.06
C ALA A 156 -11.76 -11.22 5.83
N VAL A 157 -11.47 -9.93 5.66
CA VAL A 157 -10.63 -9.46 4.56
C VAL A 157 -9.23 -10.07 4.64
N ALA A 158 -8.60 -10.09 5.82
CA ALA A 158 -7.30 -10.73 6.00
C ALA A 158 -7.33 -12.23 5.62
N LEU A 159 -8.33 -12.97 6.09
CA LEU A 159 -8.50 -14.39 5.72
C LEU A 159 -8.61 -14.56 4.19
N TRP A 160 -9.47 -13.77 3.56
CA TRP A 160 -9.74 -13.91 2.13
C TRP A 160 -8.61 -13.39 1.25
N MET A 161 -7.79 -12.44 1.72
CA MET A 161 -6.59 -12.02 0.99
C MET A 161 -5.62 -13.19 0.81
N VAL A 162 -5.57 -14.11 1.77
CA VAL A 162 -4.74 -15.32 1.67
C VAL A 162 -5.42 -16.41 0.85
N GLN A 163 -6.71 -16.65 1.09
CA GLN A 163 -7.44 -17.78 0.51
C GLN A 163 -7.87 -17.54 -0.94
N ARG A 164 -8.31 -16.32 -1.27
CA ARG A 164 -8.92 -15.93 -2.54
C ARG A 164 -8.62 -14.46 -2.90
N PRO A 165 -7.33 -14.08 -3.07
CA PRO A 165 -6.95 -12.70 -3.35
C PRO A 165 -7.57 -12.11 -4.63
N GLU A 166 -7.93 -12.95 -5.61
CA GLU A 166 -8.53 -12.57 -6.90
C GLU A 166 -9.91 -11.89 -6.77
N ARG A 167 -10.56 -12.02 -5.61
CA ARG A 167 -11.86 -11.37 -5.36
C ARG A 167 -11.76 -9.86 -5.13
N PHE A 168 -10.57 -9.35 -4.82
CA PHE A 168 -10.39 -7.96 -4.43
C PHE A 168 -9.98 -7.10 -5.62
N GLY A 169 -10.46 -5.85 -5.62
CA GLY A 169 -10.01 -4.80 -6.52
C GLY A 169 -9.32 -3.71 -5.70
N VAL A 170 -10.07 -2.70 -5.27
CA VAL A 170 -9.58 -1.71 -4.31
C VAL A 170 -10.03 -2.08 -2.89
N ILE A 171 -9.09 -2.12 -1.97
CA ILE A 171 -9.33 -2.21 -0.53
C ILE A 171 -8.99 -0.85 0.06
N VAL A 172 -9.94 -0.19 0.72
CA VAL A 172 -9.72 1.09 1.40
C VAL A 172 -9.89 0.93 2.90
N ALA A 173 -8.98 1.48 3.68
CA ALA A 173 -8.98 1.31 5.13
C ALA A 173 -8.43 2.54 5.85
N GLU A 174 -8.76 2.66 7.15
CA GLU A 174 -8.05 3.58 8.02
C GLU A 174 -6.58 3.17 8.19
N ASN A 175 -5.80 4.06 8.79
CA ASN A 175 -4.36 3.97 8.89
C ASN A 175 -3.81 2.62 9.39
N MET A 176 -4.23 2.13 10.56
CA MET A 176 -3.67 0.90 11.14
C MET A 176 -4.10 -0.35 10.37
N PHE A 177 -5.38 -0.49 10.02
CA PHE A 177 -5.87 -1.61 9.22
C PHE A 177 -5.24 -1.64 7.83
N GLY A 178 -5.09 -0.49 7.18
CA GLY A 178 -4.41 -0.38 5.90
C GLY A 178 -2.95 -0.80 5.97
N ASP A 179 -2.23 -0.40 7.03
CA ASP A 179 -0.84 -0.82 7.28
C ASP A 179 -0.75 -2.36 7.36
N ILE A 180 -1.51 -2.96 8.27
CA ILE A 180 -1.51 -4.41 8.52
C ILE A 180 -1.90 -5.20 7.26
N LEU A 181 -3.00 -4.82 6.59
CA LEU A 181 -3.47 -5.55 5.42
C LEU A 181 -2.53 -5.42 4.23
N SER A 182 -1.87 -4.28 4.08
CA SER A 182 -0.91 -4.12 2.99
C SER A 182 0.38 -4.93 3.20
N ASP A 183 0.83 -5.12 4.45
CA ASP A 183 1.94 -6.04 4.78
C ASP A 183 1.52 -7.50 4.54
N LEU A 184 0.28 -7.86 4.87
CA LEU A 184 -0.29 -9.16 4.50
C LEU A 184 -0.31 -9.34 2.97
N GLY A 185 -0.75 -8.30 2.24
CA GLY A 185 -0.73 -8.27 0.78
C GLY A 185 0.67 -8.47 0.22
N ALA A 186 1.68 -7.84 0.84
CA ALA A 186 3.09 -8.06 0.51
C ALA A 186 3.50 -9.53 0.69
N GLY A 187 3.06 -10.18 1.76
CA GLY A 187 3.25 -11.62 1.94
C GLY A 187 2.61 -12.46 0.82
N VAL A 188 1.37 -12.12 0.42
CA VAL A 188 0.63 -12.84 -0.63
C VAL A 188 1.25 -12.65 -2.02
N MET A 189 1.80 -11.47 -2.34
CA MET A 189 2.43 -11.21 -3.66
C MET A 189 3.79 -11.87 -3.89
N GLY A 190 4.43 -12.40 -2.85
CA GLY A 190 5.77 -12.99 -2.93
C GLY A 190 6.80 -12.43 -1.94
N GLY A 191 6.38 -11.56 -1.02
CA GLY A 191 7.18 -11.03 0.08
C GLY A 191 7.33 -9.51 0.07
N LEU A 192 7.75 -8.95 1.20
CA LEU A 192 8.01 -7.51 1.39
C LEU A 192 9.05 -6.95 0.40
N GLY A 193 9.95 -7.78 -0.13
CA GLY A 193 10.93 -7.41 -1.15
C GLY A 193 10.31 -6.97 -2.48
N PHE A 194 9.00 -7.16 -2.67
CA PHE A 194 8.25 -6.78 -3.86
C PHE A 194 7.22 -5.67 -3.65
N ALA A 195 7.03 -5.17 -2.43
CA ALA A 195 5.92 -4.27 -2.13
C ALA A 195 6.32 -2.79 -2.34
N PRO A 196 5.89 -2.13 -3.43
CA PRO A 196 6.06 -0.69 -3.58
C PRO A 196 4.94 0.07 -2.87
N SER A 197 5.14 1.36 -2.67
CA SER A 197 4.09 2.26 -2.23
C SER A 197 4.23 3.66 -2.81
N GLY A 198 3.09 4.33 -2.97
CA GLY A 198 3.01 5.75 -3.30
C GLY A 198 2.14 6.47 -2.28
N ASN A 199 2.60 7.61 -1.78
CA ASN A 199 1.89 8.49 -0.87
C ASN A 199 1.43 9.70 -1.68
N PHE A 200 0.13 9.91 -1.79
CA PHE A 200 -0.48 10.92 -2.64
C PHE A 200 -1.22 11.96 -1.79
N GLY A 201 -1.02 13.23 -2.15
CA GLY A 201 -1.78 14.36 -1.65
C GLY A 201 -2.18 15.28 -2.80
N ASN A 202 -2.83 16.40 -2.49
CA ASN A 202 -3.31 17.32 -3.53
C ASN A 202 -2.17 18.05 -4.26
N SER A 203 -1.01 18.22 -3.61
CA SER A 203 0.10 19.03 -4.11
C SER A 203 1.30 18.20 -4.61
N GLY A 204 1.20 16.86 -4.59
CA GLY A 204 2.28 15.99 -5.03
C GLY A 204 2.18 14.56 -4.51
N ALA A 205 3.22 13.78 -4.82
CA ALA A 205 3.34 12.40 -4.41
C ALA A 205 4.77 12.03 -4.00
N TYR A 206 4.90 11.01 -3.16
CA TYR A 206 6.16 10.44 -2.69
C TYR A 206 6.14 8.91 -2.79
N PHE A 207 7.16 8.31 -3.39
CA PHE A 207 7.22 6.88 -3.69
C PHE A 207 8.33 6.19 -2.90
N GLU A 208 8.03 5.05 -2.29
CA GLU A 208 8.95 4.30 -1.44
C GLU A 208 8.61 2.81 -1.40
N PRO A 209 9.58 1.91 -1.18
CA PRO A 209 9.29 0.55 -0.74
C PRO A 209 8.50 0.52 0.57
N VAL A 210 7.64 -0.48 0.75
CA VAL A 210 6.89 -0.66 2.02
C VAL A 210 7.82 -1.01 3.19
N HIS A 211 8.85 -1.81 2.94
CA HIS A 211 9.75 -2.27 3.99
C HIS A 211 10.60 -1.14 4.58
N GLY A 212 10.95 -1.29 5.86
CA GLY A 212 11.86 -0.37 6.55
C GLY A 212 13.32 -0.50 6.13
N SER A 213 14.21 0.12 6.90
CA SER A 213 15.65 0.21 6.62
C SER A 213 16.44 -1.10 6.78
N ALA A 214 15.82 -2.15 7.34
CA ALA A 214 16.41 -3.46 7.58
C ALA A 214 17.88 -3.41 8.04
N PRO A 215 18.21 -2.79 9.19
CA PRO A 215 19.59 -2.45 9.57
C PRO A 215 20.56 -3.63 9.60
N ALA A 216 20.07 -4.83 9.94
CA ALA A 216 20.84 -6.06 9.93
C ALA A 216 21.36 -6.48 8.53
N HIS A 217 20.76 -5.95 7.45
CA HIS A 217 21.12 -6.23 6.07
C HIS A 217 21.93 -5.09 5.41
N ALA A 218 22.15 -3.98 6.10
CA ALA A 218 22.88 -2.84 5.58
C ALA A 218 24.33 -3.24 5.19
N GLY A 219 24.74 -2.87 3.97
CA GLY A 219 26.09 -3.16 3.46
C GLY A 219 26.36 -4.62 3.08
N LEU A 220 25.41 -5.54 3.28
CA LEU A 220 25.62 -6.97 3.02
C LEU A 220 25.40 -7.38 1.57
N ASN A 221 24.86 -6.50 0.71
CA ASN A 221 24.52 -6.80 -0.69
C ASN A 221 23.59 -8.03 -0.82
N LYS A 222 22.63 -8.18 0.11
CA LYS A 222 21.67 -9.31 0.17
C LYS A 222 20.20 -8.95 0.01
N ALA A 223 19.83 -7.67 0.17
CA ALA A 223 18.45 -7.22 0.07
C ALA A 223 17.88 -7.41 -1.34
N ASN A 224 16.60 -7.71 -1.45
CA ASN A 224 15.87 -7.76 -2.72
C ASN A 224 15.62 -6.32 -3.22
N PRO A 225 16.13 -5.92 -4.40
CA PRO A 225 15.95 -4.55 -4.90
C PRO A 225 14.58 -4.32 -5.57
N SER A 226 13.75 -5.35 -5.73
CA SER A 226 12.56 -5.31 -6.58
C SER A 226 11.53 -4.25 -6.16
N ALA A 227 11.26 -4.10 -4.86
CA ALA A 227 10.33 -3.09 -4.35
C ALA A 227 10.76 -1.66 -4.70
N MET A 228 12.07 -1.38 -4.76
CA MET A 228 12.58 -0.08 -5.17
C MET A 228 12.35 0.17 -6.66
N PHE A 229 12.60 -0.83 -7.52
CA PHE A 229 12.27 -0.73 -8.94
C PHE A 229 10.78 -0.51 -9.17
N LEU A 230 9.92 -1.21 -8.43
CA LEU A 230 8.47 -1.04 -8.52
C LEU A 230 8.01 0.32 -7.99
N ALA A 231 8.66 0.88 -6.97
CA ALA A 231 8.39 2.25 -6.52
C ALA A 231 8.78 3.29 -7.58
N ILE A 232 9.90 3.09 -8.29
CA ILE A 232 10.31 3.90 -9.45
C ILE A 232 9.26 3.78 -10.57
N ALA A 233 8.75 2.57 -10.83
CA ALA A 233 7.69 2.37 -11.83
C ALA A 233 6.42 3.17 -11.49
N MET A 234 5.94 3.09 -10.24
CA MET A 234 4.81 3.91 -9.77
C MET A 234 5.06 5.41 -9.94
N MET A 235 6.28 5.88 -9.65
CA MET A 235 6.65 7.28 -9.85
C MET A 235 6.62 7.67 -11.34
N LEU A 236 7.16 6.84 -12.23
CA LEU A 236 7.16 7.09 -13.67
C LEU A 236 5.74 7.16 -14.23
N GLU A 237 4.86 6.25 -13.80
CA GLU A 237 3.44 6.29 -14.15
C GLU A 237 2.80 7.62 -13.73
N HIS A 238 3.04 8.06 -12.48
CA HIS A 238 2.55 9.34 -11.98
C HIS A 238 3.08 10.55 -12.77
N LEU A 239 4.31 10.48 -13.28
CA LEU A 239 4.94 11.52 -14.09
C LEU A 239 4.53 11.48 -15.58
N GLY A 240 3.63 10.58 -15.98
CA GLY A 240 3.14 10.47 -17.36
C GLY A 240 3.98 9.57 -18.26
N PHE A 241 4.75 8.63 -17.69
CA PHE A 241 5.59 7.67 -18.41
C PHE A 241 5.12 6.21 -18.22
N PRO A 242 3.89 5.86 -18.66
CA PRO A 242 3.30 4.54 -18.42
C PRO A 242 4.07 3.42 -19.12
N ALA A 243 4.59 3.65 -20.33
CA ALA A 243 5.35 2.63 -21.05
C ALA A 243 6.65 2.22 -20.31
N GLN A 244 7.31 3.17 -19.66
CA GLN A 244 8.50 2.93 -18.86
C GLN A 244 8.15 2.24 -17.54
N SER A 245 7.04 2.64 -16.89
CA SER A 245 6.50 1.95 -15.72
C SER A 245 6.21 0.48 -16.01
N ASP A 246 5.51 0.21 -17.11
CA ASP A 246 5.16 -1.14 -17.56
C ASP A 246 6.39 -1.98 -17.86
N CYS A 247 7.40 -1.38 -18.52
CA CYS A 247 8.66 -2.04 -18.82
C CYS A 247 9.36 -2.53 -17.53
N ILE A 248 9.50 -1.64 -16.54
CA ILE A 248 10.14 -1.97 -15.25
C ILE A 248 9.31 -3.03 -14.50
N THR A 249 8.00 -2.84 -14.40
CA THR A 249 7.10 -3.78 -13.70
C THR A 249 7.18 -5.17 -14.32
N ARG A 250 7.17 -5.26 -15.65
CA ARG A 250 7.30 -6.51 -16.38
C ARG A 250 8.69 -7.13 -16.23
N ALA A 251 9.75 -6.33 -16.25
CA ALA A 251 11.12 -6.81 -16.03
C ALA A 251 11.29 -7.43 -14.64
N VAL A 252 10.78 -6.77 -13.60
CA VAL A 252 10.77 -7.30 -12.22
C VAL A 252 10.02 -8.63 -12.15
N SER A 253 8.83 -8.71 -12.77
CA SER A 253 8.03 -9.95 -12.81
C SER A 253 8.69 -11.10 -13.58
N LEU A 254 9.47 -10.82 -14.63
CA LEU A 254 10.21 -11.85 -15.35
C LEU A 254 11.41 -12.35 -14.53
N VAL A 255 12.17 -11.43 -13.92
CA VAL A 255 13.33 -11.79 -13.09
C VAL A 255 12.91 -12.56 -11.85
N SER A 256 11.80 -12.19 -11.21
CA SER A 256 11.28 -12.90 -10.04
C SER A 256 10.94 -14.38 -10.34
N ARG A 257 10.56 -14.68 -11.57
CA ARG A 257 10.27 -16.04 -12.06
C ARG A 257 11.51 -16.77 -12.57
N SER A 258 12.62 -16.07 -12.83
CA SER A 258 13.89 -16.65 -13.28
C SER A 258 14.65 -17.37 -12.14
N ALA A 259 15.83 -17.92 -12.44
CA ALA A 259 16.74 -18.46 -11.42
C ALA A 259 17.49 -17.38 -10.61
N VAL A 260 17.49 -16.12 -11.07
CA VAL A 260 18.20 -15.01 -10.44
C VAL A 260 17.37 -14.45 -9.28
N ARG A 261 17.62 -15.00 -8.09
CA ARG A 261 16.82 -14.74 -6.88
C ARG A 261 17.69 -14.41 -5.66
N THR A 262 17.24 -13.46 -4.86
CA THR A 262 17.77 -13.16 -3.51
C THR A 262 17.31 -14.20 -2.47
N TYR A 263 17.85 -14.12 -1.26
CA TYR A 263 17.62 -15.10 -0.19
C TYR A 263 16.16 -15.19 0.29
N ASP A 264 15.43 -14.08 0.30
CA ASP A 264 14.02 -13.99 0.65
C ASP A 264 13.13 -14.78 -0.31
N MET A 265 13.62 -15.05 -1.51
CA MET A 265 12.98 -15.88 -2.54
C MET A 265 13.58 -17.28 -2.65
N GLY A 266 14.43 -17.68 -1.69
CA GLY A 266 15.12 -18.97 -1.68
C GLY A 266 16.36 -19.06 -2.58
N GLY A 267 16.88 -17.94 -3.08
CA GLY A 267 18.11 -17.90 -3.90
C GLY A 267 19.36 -17.46 -3.13
N SER A 268 20.48 -17.34 -3.85
CA SER A 268 21.78 -16.92 -3.30
C SER A 268 22.37 -15.70 -3.98
N HIS A 269 21.65 -15.09 -4.92
CA HIS A 269 22.13 -13.94 -5.66
C HIS A 269 22.13 -12.69 -4.78
N THR A 270 23.09 -11.82 -5.05
CA THR A 270 23.26 -10.55 -4.35
C THR A 270 22.28 -9.49 -4.85
N THR A 271 22.07 -8.43 -4.07
CA THR A 271 21.28 -7.25 -4.46
C THR A 271 21.71 -6.73 -5.83
N ARG A 272 23.03 -6.60 -6.04
CA ARG A 272 23.60 -6.17 -7.31
C ARG A 272 23.24 -7.09 -8.47
N GLN A 273 23.42 -8.40 -8.32
CA GLN A 273 23.14 -9.36 -9.39
C GLN A 273 21.67 -9.35 -9.80
N VAL A 274 20.74 -9.27 -8.83
CA VAL A 274 19.30 -9.16 -9.13
C VAL A 274 18.98 -7.82 -9.79
N GLY A 275 19.58 -6.71 -9.31
CA GLY A 275 19.40 -5.39 -9.93
C GLY A 275 19.90 -5.34 -11.38
N GLU A 276 21.07 -5.91 -11.67
CA GLU A 276 21.62 -6.02 -13.02
C GLU A 276 20.75 -6.89 -13.93
N ALA A 277 20.17 -7.97 -13.40
CA ALA A 277 19.24 -8.80 -14.16
C ALA A 277 17.95 -8.03 -14.53
N ILE A 278 17.39 -7.25 -13.60
CA ILE A 278 16.22 -6.39 -13.88
C ILE A 278 16.54 -5.37 -14.96
N VAL A 279 17.68 -4.68 -14.85
CA VAL A 279 18.11 -3.68 -15.86
C VAL A 279 18.30 -4.33 -17.22
N ARG A 280 18.96 -5.48 -17.30
CA ARG A 280 19.14 -6.22 -18.56
C ARG A 280 17.80 -6.61 -19.16
N GLN A 281 16.87 -7.10 -18.34
CA GLN A 281 15.54 -7.48 -18.80
C GLN A 281 14.74 -6.29 -19.35
N CYS A 282 14.88 -5.09 -18.77
CA CYS A 282 14.30 -3.87 -19.32
C CYS A 282 14.85 -3.55 -20.72
N VAL A 283 16.18 -3.67 -20.91
CA VAL A 283 16.82 -3.42 -22.22
C VAL A 283 16.33 -4.42 -23.27
N GLU A 284 16.23 -5.70 -22.93
CA GLU A 284 15.71 -6.73 -23.82
C GLU A 284 14.24 -6.49 -24.22
N LEU A 285 13.39 -6.09 -23.26
CA LEU A 285 11.98 -5.76 -23.53
C LEU A 285 11.84 -4.54 -24.45
N GLN A 286 12.75 -3.58 -24.36
CA GLN A 286 12.80 -2.42 -25.26
C GLN A 286 13.36 -2.78 -26.64
N GLY A 287 14.34 -3.69 -26.74
CA GLY A 287 14.86 -4.17 -28.03
C GLY A 287 13.79 -4.93 -28.83
N LEU A 288 13.00 -5.78 -28.16
CA LEU A 288 11.90 -6.52 -28.79
C LEU A 288 10.77 -5.61 -29.31
N SER A 289 10.54 -4.45 -28.70
CA SER A 289 9.52 -3.51 -29.17
C SER A 289 9.98 -2.76 -30.42
N VAL A 290 11.28 -2.48 -30.57
CA VAL A 290 11.87 -1.87 -31.77
C VAL A 290 11.89 -2.86 -32.95
N ASP A 291 12.31 -4.10 -32.73
CA ASP A 291 12.32 -5.14 -33.77
C ASP A 291 10.89 -5.50 -34.25
N GLY A 292 9.89 -5.46 -33.35
CA GLY A 292 8.49 -5.65 -33.71
C GLY A 292 7.93 -4.54 -34.60
N LEU A 293 8.33 -3.29 -34.34
CA LEU A 293 8.00 -2.13 -35.18
C LEU A 293 8.68 -2.23 -36.56
N GLU A 294 9.96 -2.62 -36.63
CA GLU A 294 10.67 -2.82 -37.89
C GLU A 294 10.10 -3.96 -38.74
N ARG A 295 9.74 -5.10 -38.13
CA ARG A 295 9.08 -6.22 -38.82
C ARG A 295 7.68 -5.87 -39.32
N SER A 296 6.93 -5.02 -38.60
CA SER A 296 5.63 -4.52 -39.08
C SER A 296 5.78 -3.61 -40.31
N ARG A 297 6.85 -2.80 -40.34
CA ARG A 297 7.17 -1.90 -41.45
C ARG A 297 7.68 -2.67 -42.66
N SER A 298 8.47 -3.73 -42.48
CA SER A 298 8.91 -4.59 -43.58
C SER A 298 7.75 -5.42 -44.16
N ALA A 299 6.84 -5.93 -43.33
CA ALA A 299 5.65 -6.66 -43.79
C ALA A 299 4.64 -5.78 -44.54
N GLN A 300 4.58 -4.46 -44.27
CA GLN A 300 3.82 -3.51 -45.08
C GLN A 300 4.56 -3.09 -46.36
N GLY A 301 5.90 -3.01 -46.32
CA GLY A 301 6.74 -2.74 -47.50
C GLY A 301 6.69 -3.85 -48.56
N GLU A 302 6.68 -5.12 -48.15
CA GLU A 302 6.57 -6.26 -49.08
C GLU A 302 5.20 -6.36 -49.76
N ARG A 303 4.12 -5.89 -49.12
CA ARG A 303 2.78 -5.86 -49.73
C ARG A 303 2.64 -4.80 -50.84
N HIS A 304 3.52 -3.81 -50.90
CA HIS A 304 3.49 -2.78 -51.94
C HIS A 304 4.35 -3.11 -53.17
N VAL A 305 5.28 -4.05 -53.08
CA VAL A 305 6.12 -4.47 -54.23
C VAL A 305 5.49 -5.61 -55.03
N SER A 306 4.49 -6.32 -54.47
CA SER A 306 3.72 -7.35 -55.20
C SER A 306 2.49 -6.80 -55.95
N ALA A 307 2.33 -5.48 -56.04
CA ALA A 307 1.18 -4.82 -56.68
C ALA A 307 1.59 -3.80 -57.77
N LEU A 308 2.79 -3.94 -58.33
CA LEU A 308 3.26 -3.23 -59.52
C LEU A 308 3.69 -4.23 -60.59
#